data_AF-A0A9E3XZA7-F1
#
_entry.id   AF-A0A9E3XZA7-F1
#
_cell.length_a   1.000
_cell.length_b   1.000
_cell.length_c   1.000
_cell.angle_alpha   90.00
_cell.angle_beta   90.00
_cell.angle_gamma   90.00
#
_symmetry.space_group_name_H-M   'P 1'
#
loop_
_entity.id
_entity.type
_entity.pdbx_description
1 polymer ?
#
loop_
_entity_poly.entity_id
_entity_poly.type
_entity_poly.pdbx_seq_one_letter_code
_entity_poly.pdbx_strand_id
1 'polypeptide(L)'
;MPADPAGLDDLTDALVTLERSTSAWARRWRDRHTAAIAVEREERDRAGASEAAADAKETEVRHQRALAAIVSRITAIEDALGSRYDDVLERISALERQLAMHEAEHTALRSDQPKLQHSIGALEQRVEQAEAERAHADAHRAATHHRLVTALARGVGTDADVESPTNLDGVTAVLTAARDIAATLGVGDTTSPSREKAGARVEEQLHVARQRLVTADIERTPNDDGWTDLTALVGGQRRRIGQLAGALRANVDSATAELRDEEEQLFSRVLAGDIRRTLASRIRHANDLVGSINRQLDQVRTKAAGVQARLTWNVDDQQPDAVRSARALLLRDPSDLTDAETAALQAFVRARVEQARADLEANAPWEARLRETLDYRRWHRFTLQLAHRDWDG
;
A
#
# COMPACT_ATOMS: atom_id res chain seq x y z
N MET A 1 77.80 132.04 -119.45
CA MET A 1 76.70 132.91 -118.96
C MET A 1 75.93 133.38 -120.18
N PRO A 2 74.85 132.69 -120.57
CA PRO A 2 74.02 133.12 -121.69
C PRO A 2 73.18 134.30 -121.24
N ALA A 3 73.27 135.43 -121.95
CA ALA A 3 72.51 136.65 -121.68
C ALA A 3 71.12 136.60 -122.33
N ASP A 4 70.43 135.46 -122.17
CA ASP A 4 69.08 135.21 -122.69
C ASP A 4 68.22 134.58 -121.58
N PRO A 5 67.07 135.17 -121.20
CA PRO A 5 66.20 134.67 -120.12
C PRO A 5 65.81 133.18 -120.23
N ALA A 6 65.74 132.61 -121.44
CA ALA A 6 65.44 131.18 -121.60
C ALA A 6 66.54 130.24 -121.06
N GLY A 7 67.80 130.68 -121.02
CA GLY A 7 68.93 129.85 -120.59
C GLY A 7 69.12 129.75 -119.06
N LEU A 8 68.42 130.59 -118.28
CA LEU A 8 68.47 130.58 -116.81
C LEU A 8 67.43 129.61 -116.19
N ASP A 9 66.30 129.40 -116.86
CA ASP A 9 65.27 128.47 -116.41
C ASP A 9 65.75 127.00 -116.54
N ASP A 10 66.43 126.64 -117.63
CA ASP A 10 66.96 125.28 -117.83
C ASP A 10 68.00 124.85 -116.77
N LEU A 11 68.86 125.77 -116.32
CA LEU A 11 69.84 125.48 -115.27
C LEU A 11 69.16 125.21 -113.92
N THR A 12 68.08 125.94 -113.66
CA THR A 12 67.30 125.82 -112.42
C THR A 12 66.59 124.47 -112.37
N ASP A 13 65.99 124.04 -113.49
CA ASP A 13 65.35 122.73 -113.60
C ASP A 13 66.34 121.56 -113.48
N ALA A 14 67.56 121.70 -114.02
CA ALA A 14 68.61 120.70 -113.89
C ALA A 14 69.05 120.51 -112.42
N LEU A 15 69.19 121.61 -111.66
CA LEU A 15 69.56 121.55 -110.23
C LEU A 15 68.46 120.92 -109.38
N VAL A 16 67.18 121.26 -109.63
CA VAL A 16 66.04 120.64 -108.94
C VAL A 16 65.96 119.14 -109.21
N THR A 17 66.27 118.72 -110.45
CA THR A 17 66.31 117.30 -110.81
C THR A 17 67.42 116.55 -110.08
N LEU A 18 68.61 117.15 -109.99
CA LEU A 18 69.73 116.58 -109.24
C LEU A 18 69.39 116.40 -107.75
N GLU A 19 68.81 117.40 -107.11
CA GLU A 19 68.43 117.36 -105.68
C GLU A 19 67.37 116.29 -105.38
N ARG A 20 66.38 116.12 -106.27
CA ARG A 20 65.38 115.05 -106.14
C ARG A 20 66.01 113.67 -106.24
N SER A 21 66.94 113.47 -107.18
CA SER A 21 67.58 112.18 -107.41
C SER A 21 68.52 111.76 -106.26
N THR A 22 69.30 112.68 -105.70
CA THR A 22 70.14 112.40 -104.51
C THR A 22 69.31 112.12 -103.27
N SER A 23 68.20 112.84 -103.05
CA SER A 23 67.27 112.58 -101.94
C SER A 23 66.57 111.22 -102.05
N ALA A 24 66.22 110.78 -103.25
CA ALA A 24 65.65 109.45 -103.49
C ALA A 24 66.67 108.34 -103.22
N TRP A 25 67.92 108.51 -103.66
CA TRP A 25 69.00 107.57 -103.41
C TRP A 25 69.30 107.40 -101.90
N ALA A 26 69.43 108.51 -101.16
CA ALA A 26 69.71 108.47 -99.73
C ALA A 26 68.58 107.80 -98.90
N ARG A 27 67.32 107.95 -99.32
CA ARG A 27 66.18 107.23 -98.69
C ARG A 27 66.27 105.72 -98.93
N ARG A 28 66.44 105.30 -100.20
CA ARG A 28 66.51 103.88 -100.55
C ARG A 28 67.67 103.15 -99.89
N TRP A 29 68.81 103.81 -99.72
CA TRP A 29 69.97 103.22 -99.04
C TRP A 29 69.68 102.95 -97.55
N ARG A 30 69.01 103.89 -96.85
CA ARG A 30 68.61 103.71 -95.44
C ARG A 30 67.60 102.58 -95.25
N ASP A 31 66.60 102.49 -96.12
CA ASP A 31 65.58 101.43 -96.02
C ASP A 31 66.21 100.04 -96.17
N ARG A 32 67.13 99.88 -97.14
CA ARG A 32 67.85 98.61 -97.35
C ARG A 32 68.72 98.22 -96.14
N HIS A 33 69.40 99.19 -95.53
CA HIS A 33 70.27 98.91 -94.38
C HIS A 33 69.46 98.48 -93.15
N THR A 34 68.34 99.14 -92.89
CA THR A 34 67.43 98.79 -91.77
C THR A 34 66.85 97.38 -91.95
N ALA A 35 66.44 97.02 -93.16
CA ALA A 35 65.93 95.67 -93.46
C ALA A 35 66.98 94.57 -93.26
N ALA A 36 68.24 94.82 -93.62
CA ALA A 36 69.32 93.85 -93.45
C ALA A 36 69.57 93.53 -91.96
N ILE A 37 69.56 94.56 -91.09
CA ILE A 37 69.73 94.37 -89.64
C ILE A 37 68.56 93.59 -89.04
N ALA A 38 67.33 93.82 -89.52
CA ALA A 38 66.14 93.12 -89.04
C ALA A 38 66.20 91.61 -89.36
N VAL A 39 66.63 91.24 -90.57
CA VAL A 39 66.78 89.83 -90.98
C VAL A 39 67.81 89.10 -90.11
N GLU A 40 68.96 89.74 -89.87
CA GLU A 40 70.04 89.14 -89.07
C GLU A 40 69.64 88.93 -87.59
N ARG A 41 68.69 89.72 -87.08
CA ARG A 41 68.13 89.54 -85.73
C ARG A 41 67.20 88.33 -85.66
N GLU A 42 66.27 88.21 -86.61
CA GLU A 42 65.33 87.09 -86.68
C GLU A 42 66.03 85.74 -86.87
N GLU A 43 67.11 85.69 -87.64
CA GLU A 43 67.90 84.46 -87.81
C GLU A 43 68.55 83.99 -86.50
N ARG A 44 69.04 84.92 -85.66
CA ARG A 44 69.59 84.57 -84.33
C ARG A 44 68.52 84.08 -83.36
N ASP A 45 67.37 84.75 -83.33
CA ASP A 45 66.26 84.37 -82.44
C ASP A 45 65.72 82.97 -82.80
N ARG A 46 65.63 82.65 -84.10
CA ARG A 46 65.24 81.32 -84.58
C ARG A 46 66.26 80.24 -84.19
N ALA A 47 67.56 80.52 -84.27
CA ALA A 47 68.60 79.58 -83.87
C ALA A 47 68.53 79.28 -82.37
N GLY A 48 68.39 80.31 -81.53
CA GLY A 48 68.25 80.15 -80.08
C GLY A 48 67.02 79.35 -79.67
N ALA A 49 65.87 79.56 -80.33
CA ALA A 49 64.66 78.78 -80.07
C ALA A 49 64.79 77.29 -80.42
N SER A 50 65.54 76.96 -81.48
CA SER A 50 65.77 75.57 -81.90
C SER A 50 66.64 74.81 -80.91
N GLU A 51 67.65 75.45 -80.34
CA GLU A 51 68.55 74.84 -79.35
C GLU A 51 67.80 74.56 -78.04
N ALA A 52 67.03 75.52 -77.53
CA ALA A 52 66.21 75.34 -76.33
C ALA A 52 65.17 74.21 -76.46
N ALA A 53 64.60 74.02 -77.67
CA ALA A 53 63.66 72.94 -77.93
C ALA A 53 64.33 71.54 -77.93
N ALA A 54 65.60 71.45 -78.36
CA ALA A 54 66.35 70.21 -78.34
C ALA A 54 66.68 69.80 -76.89
N ASP A 55 67.15 70.74 -76.07
CA ASP A 55 67.49 70.51 -74.65
C ASP A 55 66.26 70.07 -73.83
N ALA A 56 65.10 70.69 -74.07
CA ALA A 56 63.85 70.31 -73.41
C ALA A 56 63.46 68.86 -73.74
N LYS A 57 63.63 68.43 -75.00
CA LYS A 57 63.29 67.08 -75.43
C LYS A 57 64.24 66.02 -74.86
N GLU A 58 65.53 66.33 -74.75
CA GLU A 58 66.49 65.44 -74.09
C GLU A 58 66.15 65.26 -72.60
N THR A 59 65.77 66.35 -71.93
CA THR A 59 65.40 66.34 -70.52
C THR A 59 64.15 65.49 -70.26
N GLU A 60 63.12 65.62 -71.11
CA GLU A 60 61.91 64.81 -71.04
C GLU A 60 62.21 63.31 -71.19
N VAL A 61 63.03 62.91 -72.17
CA VAL A 61 63.43 61.52 -72.37
C VAL A 61 64.18 60.98 -71.14
N ARG A 62 65.01 61.80 -70.49
CA ARG A 62 65.72 61.43 -69.27
C ARG A 62 64.77 61.16 -68.10
N HIS A 63 63.76 62.01 -67.91
CA HIS A 63 62.75 61.83 -66.85
C HIS A 63 61.88 60.59 -67.08
N GLN A 64 61.47 60.32 -68.31
CA GLN A 64 60.68 59.12 -68.64
C GLN A 64 61.43 57.82 -68.31
N ARG A 65 62.73 57.77 -68.59
CA ARG A 65 63.56 56.60 -68.25
C ARG A 65 63.70 56.39 -66.74
N ALA A 66 63.85 57.48 -65.98
CA ALA A 66 63.96 57.40 -64.52
C ALA A 66 62.65 56.88 -63.88
N LEU A 67 61.50 57.33 -64.37
CA LEU A 67 60.20 56.91 -63.86
C LEU A 67 59.94 55.42 -64.13
N ALA A 68 60.26 54.94 -65.34
CA ALA A 68 60.14 53.52 -65.68
C ALA A 68 61.00 52.62 -64.78
N ALA A 69 62.23 53.05 -64.43
CA ALA A 69 63.11 52.30 -63.55
C ALA A 69 62.58 52.20 -62.12
N ILE A 70 61.97 53.28 -61.59
CA ILE A 70 61.38 53.27 -60.25
C ILE A 70 60.18 52.33 -60.20
N VAL A 71 59.28 52.41 -61.19
CA VAL A 71 58.09 51.55 -61.26
C VAL A 71 58.49 50.07 -61.26
N SER A 72 59.44 49.68 -62.12
CA SER A 72 59.90 48.28 -62.19
C SER A 72 60.46 47.76 -60.86
N ARG A 73 61.15 48.61 -60.09
CA ARG A 73 61.72 48.22 -58.80
C ARG A 73 60.65 48.03 -57.73
N ILE A 74 59.57 48.81 -57.75
CA ILE A 74 58.46 48.65 -56.81
C ILE A 74 57.74 47.33 -57.04
N THR A 75 57.41 47.01 -58.30
CA THR A 75 56.69 45.78 -58.64
C THR A 75 57.46 44.51 -58.25
N ALA A 76 58.79 44.50 -58.44
CA ALA A 76 59.62 43.36 -58.06
C ALA A 76 59.68 43.12 -56.54
N ILE A 77 59.51 44.17 -55.72
CA ILE A 77 59.49 44.04 -54.25
C ILE A 77 58.14 43.50 -53.78
N GLU A 78 57.03 43.94 -54.39
CA GLU A 78 55.68 43.48 -54.05
C GLU A 78 55.50 41.98 -54.31
N ASP A 79 55.94 41.48 -55.47
CA ASP A 79 55.83 40.05 -55.83
C ASP A 79 56.64 39.13 -54.89
N ALA A 80 57.81 39.59 -54.44
CA ALA A 80 58.71 38.78 -53.60
C ALA A 80 58.25 38.66 -52.14
N LEU A 81 57.53 39.67 -51.63
CA LEU A 81 57.13 39.76 -50.22
C LEU A 81 55.65 39.40 -49.97
N GLY A 82 54.76 39.55 -50.95
CA GLY A 82 53.32 39.32 -50.78
C GLY A 82 52.97 37.88 -50.38
N SER A 83 53.45 36.88 -51.14
CA SER A 83 53.06 35.47 -50.95
C SER A 83 53.41 34.89 -49.57
N ARG A 84 54.60 35.20 -49.04
CA ARG A 84 55.04 34.70 -47.72
C ARG A 84 54.33 35.37 -46.56
N TYR A 85 53.88 36.62 -46.75
CA TYR A 85 53.11 37.35 -45.75
C TYR A 85 51.69 36.78 -45.64
N ASP A 86 51.07 36.48 -46.77
CA ASP A 86 49.72 35.91 -46.83
C ASP A 86 49.64 34.51 -46.19
N ASP A 87 50.62 33.63 -46.44
CA ASP A 87 50.69 32.28 -45.83
C ASP A 87 50.77 32.35 -44.28
N VAL A 88 51.54 33.30 -43.75
CA VAL A 88 51.70 33.49 -42.30
C VAL A 88 50.40 34.02 -41.69
N LEU A 89 49.72 34.95 -42.36
CA LEU A 89 48.42 35.45 -41.92
C LEU A 89 47.36 34.35 -41.91
N GLU A 90 47.30 33.51 -42.95
CA GLU A 90 46.36 32.39 -42.98
C GLU A 90 46.61 31.40 -41.84
N ARG A 91 47.88 31.11 -41.54
CA ARG A 91 48.25 30.24 -40.42
C ARG A 91 47.88 30.86 -39.07
N ILE A 92 48.10 32.16 -38.88
CA ILE A 92 47.69 32.88 -37.67
C ILE A 92 46.17 32.81 -37.52
N SER A 93 45.39 33.13 -38.57
CA SER A 93 43.93 33.05 -38.52
C SER A 93 43.40 31.63 -38.29
N ALA A 94 44.09 30.58 -38.77
CA ALA A 94 43.75 29.20 -38.46
C ALA A 94 43.98 28.85 -36.98
N LEU A 95 45.13 29.27 -36.42
CA LEU A 95 45.44 29.07 -35.00
C LEU A 95 44.52 29.86 -34.08
N GLU A 96 44.18 31.10 -34.44
CA GLU A 96 43.21 31.93 -33.70
C GLU A 96 41.83 31.27 -33.66
N ARG A 97 41.36 30.69 -34.78
CA ARG A 97 40.11 29.92 -34.81
C ARG A 97 40.17 28.67 -33.92
N GLN A 98 41.28 27.95 -33.91
CA GLN A 98 41.47 26.78 -33.05
C GLN A 98 41.50 27.16 -31.56
N LEU A 99 42.19 28.25 -31.23
CA LEU A 99 42.23 28.77 -29.86
C LEU A 99 40.82 29.15 -29.39
N ALA A 100 40.07 29.90 -30.20
CA ALA A 100 38.70 30.28 -29.88
C ALA A 100 37.78 29.06 -29.68
N MET A 101 37.94 28.00 -30.49
CA MET A 101 37.18 26.75 -30.33
C MET A 101 37.52 26.04 -29.01
N HIS A 102 38.81 25.89 -28.68
CA HIS A 102 39.22 25.26 -27.43
C HIS A 102 38.87 26.08 -26.19
N GLU A 103 38.92 27.42 -26.26
CA GLU A 103 38.45 28.30 -25.20
C GLU A 103 36.94 28.15 -24.97
N ALA A 104 36.14 28.05 -26.04
CA ALA A 104 34.71 27.79 -25.94
C ALA A 104 34.42 26.42 -25.32
N GLU A 105 35.14 25.36 -25.74
CA GLU A 105 35.01 24.00 -25.18
C GLU A 105 35.40 23.95 -23.70
N HIS A 106 36.54 24.56 -23.34
CA HIS A 106 36.99 24.65 -21.95
C HIS A 106 35.99 25.42 -21.08
N THR A 107 35.41 26.51 -21.61
CA THR A 107 34.37 27.27 -20.91
C THR A 107 33.10 26.44 -20.71
N ALA A 108 32.67 25.68 -21.72
CA ALA A 108 31.53 24.77 -21.63
C ALA A 108 31.76 23.68 -20.56
N LEU A 109 32.91 22.98 -20.63
CA LEU A 109 33.28 21.95 -19.65
C LEU A 109 33.37 22.50 -18.23
N ARG A 110 33.98 23.69 -18.06
CA ARG A 110 34.06 24.37 -16.76
C ARG A 110 32.68 24.76 -16.22
N SER A 111 31.72 25.06 -17.10
CA SER A 111 30.33 25.35 -16.70
C SER A 111 29.53 24.09 -16.33
N ASP A 112 29.88 22.92 -16.88
CA ASP A 112 29.19 21.66 -16.64
C ASP A 112 29.72 20.90 -15.43
N GLN A 113 31.03 21.01 -15.14
CA GLN A 113 31.66 20.42 -13.96
C GLN A 113 30.88 20.67 -12.65
N PRO A 114 30.48 21.92 -12.29
CA PRO A 114 29.72 22.16 -11.06
C PRO A 114 28.32 21.54 -11.10
N LYS A 115 27.68 21.47 -12.28
CA LYS A 115 26.35 20.84 -12.44
C LYS A 115 26.43 19.34 -12.17
N LEU A 116 27.46 18.68 -12.74
CA LEU A 116 27.71 17.27 -12.52
C LEU A 116 28.07 17.00 -11.05
N GLN A 117 28.91 17.83 -10.43
CA GLN A 117 29.24 17.70 -9.01
C GLN A 117 28.01 17.85 -8.12
N HIS A 118 27.12 18.79 -8.43
CA HIS A 118 25.85 18.94 -7.72
C HIS A 118 24.94 17.72 -7.91
N SER A 119 24.85 17.19 -9.13
CA SER A 119 24.06 15.99 -9.42
C SER A 119 24.61 14.76 -8.70
N ILE A 120 25.93 14.60 -8.62
CA ILE A 120 26.58 13.51 -7.87
C ILE A 120 26.20 13.62 -6.39
N GLY A 121 26.38 14.79 -5.77
CA GLY A 121 26.02 14.98 -4.36
C GLY A 121 24.53 14.73 -4.08
N ALA A 122 23.64 15.15 -4.98
CA ALA A 122 22.21 14.86 -4.85
C ALA A 122 21.89 13.36 -4.98
N LEU A 123 22.60 12.63 -5.84
CA LEU A 123 22.43 11.19 -5.97
C LEU A 123 23.02 10.44 -4.76
N GLU A 124 24.18 10.85 -4.27
CA GLU A 124 24.80 10.29 -3.06
C GLU A 124 23.87 10.43 -1.85
N GLN A 125 23.30 11.63 -1.63
CA GLN A 125 22.33 11.86 -0.56
C GLN A 125 21.09 10.96 -0.70
N ARG A 126 20.58 10.77 -1.92
CA ARG A 126 19.42 9.90 -2.16
C ARG A 126 19.73 8.43 -1.89
N VAL A 127 20.94 7.97 -2.22
CA VAL A 127 21.38 6.61 -1.91
C VAL A 127 21.50 6.42 -0.40
N GLU A 128 22.14 7.35 0.30
CA GLU A 128 22.26 7.31 1.77
C GLU A 128 20.89 7.27 2.45
N GLN A 129 19.96 8.12 2.01
CA GLN A 129 18.59 8.12 2.52
C GLN A 129 17.89 6.78 2.25
N ALA A 130 17.98 6.24 1.03
CA ALA A 130 17.35 4.97 0.68
C ALA A 130 17.95 3.79 1.46
N GLU A 131 19.25 3.80 1.73
CA GLU A 131 19.92 2.79 2.57
C GLU A 131 19.46 2.87 4.02
N ALA A 132 19.33 4.08 4.57
CA ALA A 132 18.81 4.29 5.91
C ALA A 132 17.34 3.84 6.03
N GLU A 133 16.50 4.17 5.06
CA GLU A 133 15.10 3.73 4.98
C GLU A 133 15.00 2.19 4.88
N ARG A 134 15.84 1.56 4.05
CA ARG A 134 15.92 0.09 3.95
C ARG A 134 16.35 -0.54 5.27
N ALA A 135 17.40 -0.02 5.90
CA ALA A 135 17.89 -0.54 7.18
C ALA A 135 16.82 -0.41 8.28
N HIS A 136 16.11 0.72 8.32
CA HIS A 136 14.99 0.93 9.24
C HIS A 136 13.85 -0.06 8.99
N ALA A 137 13.46 -0.27 7.73
CA ALA A 137 12.42 -1.22 7.34
C ALA A 137 12.80 -2.67 7.72
N ASP A 138 14.06 -3.06 7.51
CA ASP A 138 14.57 -4.37 7.88
C ASP A 138 14.59 -4.58 9.40
N ALA A 139 15.04 -3.58 10.16
CA ALA A 139 15.01 -3.62 11.62
C ALA A 139 13.57 -3.70 12.15
N HIS A 140 12.65 -2.89 11.61
CA HIS A 140 11.24 -2.90 11.98
C HIS A 140 10.59 -4.27 11.68
N ARG A 141 10.89 -4.84 10.51
CA ARG A 141 10.42 -6.17 10.11
C ARG A 141 10.97 -7.26 11.02
N ALA A 142 12.27 -7.24 11.33
CA ALA A 142 12.89 -8.21 12.23
C ALA A 142 12.29 -8.14 13.65
N ALA A 143 12.11 -6.93 14.18
CA ALA A 143 11.46 -6.72 15.47
C ALA A 143 10.00 -7.23 15.46
N THR A 144 9.22 -6.92 14.44
CA THR A 144 7.83 -7.38 14.31
C THR A 144 7.74 -8.91 14.21
N HIS A 145 8.63 -9.51 13.43
CA HIS A 145 8.75 -10.96 13.33
C HIS A 145 9.05 -11.59 14.69
N HIS A 146 10.07 -11.09 15.39
CA HIS A 146 10.43 -11.58 16.72
C HIS A 146 9.25 -11.46 17.69
N ARG A 147 8.56 -10.32 17.73
CA ARG A 147 7.40 -10.09 18.60
C ARG A 147 6.27 -11.10 18.37
N LEU A 148 6.00 -11.48 17.12
CA LEU A 148 4.97 -12.47 16.81
C LEU A 148 5.41 -13.87 17.25
N VAL A 149 6.63 -14.28 16.88
CA VAL A 149 7.17 -15.61 17.23
C VAL A 149 7.24 -15.80 18.74
N THR A 150 7.76 -14.81 19.48
CA THR A 150 7.84 -14.88 20.94
C THR A 150 6.46 -14.92 21.57
N ALA A 151 5.46 -14.19 21.06
CA ALA A 151 4.08 -14.28 21.54
C ALA A 151 3.44 -15.66 21.31
N LEU A 152 3.68 -16.26 20.14
CA LEU A 152 3.21 -17.61 19.84
C LEU A 152 3.93 -18.67 20.69
N ALA A 153 5.22 -18.52 20.94
CA ALA A 153 6.00 -19.41 21.81
C ALA A 153 5.54 -19.33 23.28
N ARG A 154 5.14 -18.14 23.76
CA ARG A 154 4.47 -17.94 25.06
C ARG A 154 3.03 -18.45 25.08
N GLY A 155 2.52 -18.88 23.91
CA GLY A 155 1.22 -19.49 23.67
C GLY A 155 0.03 -18.54 23.82
N VAL A 156 0.23 -17.26 23.48
CA VAL A 156 -0.87 -16.31 23.31
C VAL A 156 -1.86 -16.81 22.25
N GLY A 157 -1.37 -17.47 21.19
CA GLY A 157 -2.21 -18.10 20.18
C GLY A 157 -3.16 -19.15 20.77
N THR A 158 -2.66 -20.04 21.63
CA THR A 158 -3.49 -21.06 22.28
C THR A 158 -4.56 -20.47 23.20
N ASP A 159 -4.28 -19.34 23.86
CA ASP A 159 -5.28 -18.66 24.69
C ASP A 159 -6.39 -18.00 23.84
N ALA A 160 -6.11 -17.70 22.56
CA ALA A 160 -7.05 -17.16 21.59
C ALA A 160 -7.74 -18.23 20.74
N ASP A 161 -7.60 -19.52 21.10
CA ASP A 161 -8.13 -20.67 20.35
C ASP A 161 -7.58 -20.75 18.91
N VAL A 162 -6.33 -20.32 18.73
CA VAL A 162 -5.61 -20.36 17.46
C VAL A 162 -4.57 -21.46 17.52
N GLU A 163 -4.59 -22.34 16.51
CA GLU A 163 -3.61 -23.41 16.39
C GLU A 163 -2.21 -22.84 16.14
N SER A 164 -1.23 -23.32 16.91
CA SER A 164 0.16 -22.84 16.78
C SER A 164 0.74 -23.26 15.43
N PRO A 165 1.26 -22.33 14.62
CA PRO A 165 1.91 -22.66 13.35
C PRO A 165 3.11 -23.58 13.59
N THR A 166 3.25 -24.61 12.76
CA THR A 166 4.33 -25.61 12.88
C THR A 166 5.68 -25.14 12.36
N ASN A 167 5.70 -24.15 11.47
CA ASN A 167 6.92 -23.60 10.89
C ASN A 167 6.86 -22.06 10.86
N LEU A 168 7.79 -21.42 11.55
CA LEU A 168 7.96 -19.97 11.62
C LEU A 168 9.36 -19.55 11.13
N ASP A 169 10.00 -20.39 10.31
CA ASP A 169 11.33 -20.13 9.77
C ASP A 169 11.24 -19.18 8.57
N GLY A 170 11.76 -17.99 8.78
CA GLY A 170 11.89 -16.97 7.75
C GLY A 170 10.63 -16.12 7.55
N VAL A 171 10.80 -15.07 6.75
CA VAL A 171 9.84 -13.96 6.63
C VAL A 171 8.51 -14.39 6.04
N THR A 172 8.54 -15.22 5.00
CA THR A 172 7.33 -15.64 4.28
C THR A 172 6.46 -16.54 5.15
N ALA A 173 7.06 -17.49 5.89
CA ALA A 173 6.33 -18.37 6.78
C ALA A 173 5.57 -17.60 7.86
N VAL A 174 6.25 -16.62 8.48
CA VAL A 174 5.68 -15.77 9.54
C VAL A 174 4.57 -14.88 9.01
N LEU A 175 4.73 -14.31 7.82
CA LEU A 175 3.69 -13.46 7.21
C LEU A 175 2.44 -14.27 6.84
N THR A 176 2.62 -15.49 6.32
CA THR A 176 1.51 -16.41 6.05
C THR A 176 0.81 -16.77 7.35
N ALA A 177 1.54 -17.18 8.38
CA ALA A 177 0.98 -17.47 9.70
C ALA A 177 0.21 -16.25 10.26
N ALA A 178 0.77 -15.04 10.20
CA ALA A 178 0.08 -13.83 10.65
C ALA A 178 -1.24 -13.58 9.92
N ARG A 179 -1.30 -13.83 8.61
CA ARG A 179 -2.53 -13.70 7.80
C ARG A 179 -3.56 -14.76 8.16
N ASP A 180 -3.14 -16.00 8.35
CA ASP A 180 -4.04 -17.09 8.73
C ASP A 180 -4.63 -16.86 10.13
N ILE A 181 -3.81 -16.38 11.07
CA ILE A 181 -4.26 -15.96 12.41
C ILE A 181 -5.27 -14.81 12.30
N ALA A 182 -4.98 -13.78 11.51
CA ALA A 182 -5.90 -12.66 11.32
C ALA A 182 -7.23 -13.10 10.68
N ALA A 183 -7.19 -14.02 9.71
CA ALA A 183 -8.37 -14.59 9.08
C ALA A 183 -9.21 -15.42 10.08
N THR A 184 -8.55 -16.26 10.89
CA THR A 184 -9.18 -17.11 11.91
C THR A 184 -9.87 -16.27 12.99
N LEU A 185 -9.23 -15.19 13.42
CA LEU A 185 -9.77 -14.25 14.40
C LEU A 185 -10.75 -13.22 13.79
N GLY A 186 -10.97 -13.24 12.46
CA GLY A 186 -11.83 -12.29 11.77
C GLY A 186 -11.35 -10.84 11.87
N VAL A 187 -10.05 -10.61 12.02
CA VAL A 187 -9.45 -9.28 12.14
C VAL A 187 -9.34 -8.66 10.75
N GLY A 188 -10.36 -7.89 10.38
CA GLY A 188 -10.39 -7.14 9.11
C GLY A 188 -9.79 -5.73 9.19
N ASP A 189 -9.85 -5.10 10.37
CA ASP A 189 -9.43 -3.70 10.58
C ASP A 189 -8.40 -3.60 11.72
N THR A 190 -7.19 -3.17 11.36
CA THR A 190 -6.04 -3.00 12.29
C THR A 190 -5.75 -1.54 12.62
N THR A 191 -6.64 -0.61 12.29
CA THR A 191 -6.49 0.82 12.62
C THR A 191 -6.45 1.06 14.13
N SER A 192 -5.92 2.22 14.56
CA SER A 192 -5.87 2.58 16.00
C SER A 192 -7.24 2.52 16.69
N PRO A 193 -8.31 3.12 16.12
CA PRO A 193 -9.63 3.12 16.77
C PRO A 193 -10.19 1.71 16.97
N SER A 194 -10.03 0.82 15.99
CA SER A 194 -10.50 -0.56 16.09
C SER A 194 -9.74 -1.36 17.14
N ARG A 195 -8.43 -1.13 17.28
CA ARG A 195 -7.61 -1.71 18.36
C ARG A 195 -8.02 -1.20 19.74
N GLU A 196 -8.26 0.11 19.88
CA GLU A 196 -8.71 0.71 21.14
C GLU A 196 -10.08 0.16 21.57
N LYS A 197 -11.02 0.02 20.63
CA LYS A 197 -12.33 -0.58 20.88
C LYS A 197 -12.22 -2.06 21.32
N ALA A 198 -11.37 -2.84 20.65
CA ALA A 198 -11.11 -4.23 21.05
C ALA A 198 -10.49 -4.29 22.46
N GLY A 199 -9.53 -3.42 22.76
CA GLY A 199 -8.92 -3.29 24.09
C GLY A 199 -9.95 -2.94 25.18
N ALA A 200 -10.82 -1.97 24.93
CA ALA A 200 -11.89 -1.60 25.86
C ALA A 200 -12.86 -2.77 26.14
N ARG A 201 -13.18 -3.57 25.11
CA ARG A 201 -14.01 -4.77 25.27
C ARG A 201 -13.31 -5.82 26.13
N VAL A 202 -12.01 -6.04 25.95
CA VAL A 202 -11.23 -6.95 26.80
C VAL A 202 -11.24 -6.49 28.26
N GLU A 203 -11.06 -5.18 28.52
CA GLU A 203 -11.12 -4.61 29.86
C GLU A 203 -12.49 -4.83 30.54
N GLU A 204 -13.58 -4.59 29.81
CA GLU A 204 -14.93 -4.83 30.32
C GLU A 204 -15.13 -6.31 30.68
N GLN A 205 -14.75 -7.23 29.80
CA GLN A 205 -14.87 -8.67 30.06
C GLN A 205 -13.98 -9.12 31.22
N LEU A 206 -12.78 -8.55 31.35
CA LEU A 206 -11.89 -8.81 32.48
C LEU A 206 -12.48 -8.34 33.80
N HIS A 207 -13.15 -7.18 33.82
CA HIS A 207 -13.86 -6.69 35.00
C HIS A 207 -14.97 -7.65 35.43
N VAL A 208 -15.80 -8.12 34.48
CA VAL A 208 -16.84 -9.12 34.74
C VAL A 208 -16.24 -10.44 35.23
N ALA A 209 -15.14 -10.90 34.63
CA ALA A 209 -14.46 -12.12 35.03
C ALA A 209 -13.95 -12.04 36.46
N ARG A 210 -13.29 -10.92 36.85
CA ARG A 210 -12.81 -10.70 38.22
C ARG A 210 -13.94 -10.67 39.25
N GLN A 211 -15.11 -10.10 38.90
CA GLN A 211 -16.27 -10.11 39.79
C GLN A 211 -16.86 -11.50 40.02
N ARG A 212 -16.85 -12.36 38.99
CA ARG A 212 -17.42 -13.72 39.05
C ARG A 212 -16.44 -14.75 39.63
N LEU A 213 -15.16 -14.59 39.32
CA LEU A 213 -14.09 -15.52 39.71
C LEU A 213 -13.35 -14.97 40.94
N VAL A 214 -14.06 -14.83 42.06
CA VAL A 214 -13.52 -14.25 43.31
C VAL A 214 -12.27 -15.00 43.82
N THR A 215 -12.15 -16.28 43.50
CA THR A 215 -11.01 -17.13 43.89
C THR A 215 -9.83 -17.09 42.93
N ALA A 216 -9.95 -16.39 41.80
CA ALA A 216 -8.90 -16.26 40.80
C ALA A 216 -8.45 -14.80 40.70
N ASP A 217 -7.21 -14.53 41.11
CA ASP A 217 -6.63 -13.21 40.94
C ASP A 217 -6.04 -13.08 39.54
N ILE A 218 -6.74 -12.35 38.66
CA ILE A 218 -6.33 -12.16 37.27
C ILE A 218 -5.44 -10.93 37.15
N GLU A 219 -4.20 -11.15 36.72
CA GLU A 219 -3.15 -10.15 36.53
C GLU A 219 -2.90 -9.87 35.04
N ARG A 220 -2.52 -8.61 34.75
CA ARG A 220 -2.05 -8.17 33.43
C ARG A 220 -0.57 -7.83 33.55
N THR A 221 0.27 -8.51 32.79
CA THR A 221 1.72 -8.26 32.81
C THR A 221 2.17 -7.79 31.43
N PRO A 222 2.51 -6.50 31.26
CA PRO A 222 3.13 -6.04 30.02
C PRO A 222 4.53 -6.65 29.88
N ASN A 223 4.86 -7.08 28.67
CA ASN A 223 6.16 -7.66 28.33
C ASN A 223 6.98 -6.71 27.48
N ASP A 224 8.29 -6.94 27.45
CA ASP A 224 9.26 -6.15 26.66
C ASP A 224 8.96 -6.20 25.16
N ASP A 225 8.35 -7.28 24.67
CA ASP A 225 7.91 -7.44 23.29
C ASP A 225 6.65 -6.61 22.92
N GLY A 226 6.15 -5.78 23.85
CA GLY A 226 4.96 -4.95 23.64
C GLY A 226 3.64 -5.72 23.62
N TRP A 227 3.63 -6.97 24.08
CA TRP A 227 2.42 -7.75 24.36
C TRP A 227 2.04 -7.65 25.84
N THR A 228 0.79 -7.92 26.17
CA THR A 228 0.35 -8.04 27.57
C THR A 228 -0.16 -9.43 27.83
N ASP A 229 0.43 -10.11 28.80
CA ASP A 229 0.01 -11.44 29.21
C ASP A 229 -1.09 -11.34 30.25
N LEU A 230 -2.09 -12.20 30.08
CA LEU A 230 -3.16 -12.40 31.04
C LEU A 230 -2.87 -13.71 31.78
N THR A 231 -2.62 -13.60 33.07
CA THR A 231 -2.42 -14.77 33.93
C THR A 231 -3.34 -14.68 35.13
N ALA A 232 -3.65 -15.82 35.73
CA ALA A 232 -4.48 -15.91 36.90
C ALA A 232 -3.78 -16.74 37.97
N LEU A 233 -3.80 -16.24 39.21
CA LEU A 233 -3.36 -16.97 40.38
C LEU A 233 -4.56 -17.68 41.02
N VAL A 234 -4.58 -19.01 40.93
CA VAL A 234 -5.64 -19.84 41.51
C VAL A 234 -5.00 -20.92 42.36
N GLY A 235 -5.34 -20.96 43.66
CA GLY A 235 -4.78 -21.95 44.58
C GLY A 235 -3.24 -21.90 44.69
N GLY A 236 -2.66 -20.70 44.57
CA GLY A 236 -1.20 -20.50 44.63
C GLY A 236 -0.44 -20.86 43.34
N GLN A 237 -1.12 -21.34 42.30
CA GLN A 237 -0.50 -21.62 41.00
C GLN A 237 -0.87 -20.53 39.98
N ARG A 238 0.14 -19.92 39.36
CA ARG A 238 -0.07 -18.99 38.25
C ARG A 238 -0.33 -19.81 36.98
N ARG A 239 -1.47 -19.55 36.34
CA ARG A 239 -1.93 -20.21 35.11
C ARG A 239 -2.27 -19.17 34.05
N ARG A 240 -2.13 -19.53 32.78
CA ARG A 240 -2.65 -18.69 31.69
C ARG A 240 -4.17 -18.76 31.62
N ILE A 241 -4.81 -17.76 31.01
CA ILE A 241 -6.28 -17.70 30.95
C ILE A 241 -6.88 -18.87 30.18
N GLY A 242 -6.30 -19.30 29.05
CA GLY A 242 -6.82 -20.46 28.31
C GLY A 242 -6.73 -21.75 29.13
N GLN A 243 -5.62 -21.94 29.85
CA GLN A 243 -5.44 -23.09 30.75
C GLN A 243 -6.40 -23.05 31.95
N LEU A 244 -6.64 -21.86 32.52
CA LEU A 244 -7.64 -21.68 33.58
C LEU A 244 -9.04 -22.01 33.06
N ALA A 245 -9.41 -21.50 31.88
CA ALA A 245 -10.71 -21.78 31.27
C ALA A 245 -10.90 -23.28 31.01
N GLY A 246 -9.88 -23.96 30.49
CA GLY A 246 -9.87 -25.42 30.31
C GLY A 246 -10.02 -26.17 31.64
N ALA A 247 -9.29 -25.77 32.68
CA ALA A 247 -9.38 -26.39 34.01
C ALA A 247 -10.76 -26.17 34.66
N LEU A 248 -11.32 -24.97 34.55
CA LEU A 248 -12.66 -24.67 35.06
C LEU A 248 -13.72 -25.49 34.33
N ARG A 249 -13.60 -25.64 33.00
CA ARG A 249 -14.51 -26.47 32.20
C ARG A 249 -14.43 -27.94 32.63
N ALA A 250 -13.22 -28.48 32.75
CA ALA A 250 -13.00 -29.84 33.23
C ALA A 250 -13.57 -30.06 34.65
N ASN A 251 -13.41 -29.07 35.55
CA ASN A 251 -13.98 -29.14 36.90
C ASN A 251 -15.51 -29.13 36.87
N VAL A 252 -16.14 -28.31 36.03
CA VAL A 252 -17.60 -28.29 35.85
C VAL A 252 -18.09 -29.61 35.28
N ASP A 253 -17.41 -30.15 34.29
CA ASP A 253 -17.76 -31.44 33.67
C ASP A 253 -17.63 -32.58 34.70
N SER A 254 -16.55 -32.61 35.49
CA SER A 254 -16.34 -33.59 36.57
C SER A 254 -17.42 -33.46 37.66
N ALA A 255 -17.65 -32.26 38.17
CA ALA A 255 -18.68 -32.03 39.19
C ALA A 255 -20.07 -32.42 38.69
N THR A 256 -20.38 -32.16 37.41
CA THR A 256 -21.66 -32.57 36.80
C THR A 256 -21.76 -34.09 36.68
N ALA A 257 -20.67 -34.77 36.35
CA ALA A 257 -20.63 -36.24 36.29
C ALA A 257 -20.79 -36.86 37.70
N GLU A 258 -20.07 -36.35 38.70
CA GLU A 258 -20.18 -36.78 40.10
C GLU A 258 -21.61 -36.59 40.62
N LEU A 259 -22.22 -35.43 40.39
CA LEU A 259 -23.61 -35.17 40.76
C LEU A 259 -24.58 -36.16 40.09
N ARG A 260 -24.37 -36.49 38.82
CA ARG A 260 -25.21 -37.50 38.12
C ARG A 260 -25.03 -38.90 38.71
N ASP A 261 -23.81 -39.28 39.06
CA ASP A 261 -23.54 -40.59 39.67
C ASP A 261 -24.12 -40.69 41.09
N GLU A 262 -24.01 -39.62 41.88
CA GLU A 262 -24.67 -39.53 43.19
C GLU A 262 -26.20 -39.60 43.06
N GLU A 263 -26.77 -38.89 42.09
CA GLU A 263 -28.21 -38.98 41.76
C GLU A 263 -28.60 -40.42 41.42
N GLU A 264 -27.85 -41.12 40.56
CA GLU A 264 -28.12 -42.52 40.16
C GLU A 264 -28.04 -43.49 41.36
N GLN A 265 -27.04 -43.32 42.23
CA GLN A 265 -26.94 -44.12 43.46
C GLN A 265 -28.10 -43.88 44.42
N LEU A 266 -28.52 -42.62 44.59
CA LEU A 266 -29.68 -42.27 45.38
C LEU A 266 -30.96 -42.89 44.80
N PHE A 267 -31.15 -42.83 43.49
CA PHE A 267 -32.27 -43.48 42.80
C PHE A 267 -32.28 -44.98 43.03
N SER A 268 -31.15 -45.64 42.82
CA SER A 268 -31.00 -47.08 43.03
C SER A 268 -31.34 -47.48 44.47
N ARG A 269 -30.83 -46.74 45.47
CA ARG A 269 -31.10 -47.00 46.89
C ARG A 269 -32.58 -46.81 47.25
N VAL A 270 -33.19 -45.74 46.75
CA VAL A 270 -34.60 -45.42 47.02
C VAL A 270 -35.53 -46.46 46.37
N LEU A 271 -35.20 -46.95 45.17
CA LEU A 271 -35.98 -47.97 44.46
C LEU A 271 -35.75 -49.39 44.99
N ALA A 272 -34.55 -49.71 45.46
CA ALA A 272 -34.28 -50.97 46.13
C ALA A 272 -34.97 -51.06 47.50
N GLY A 273 -35.18 -49.92 48.16
CA GLY A 273 -35.68 -49.80 49.53
C GLY A 273 -37.21 -49.80 49.72
N ASP A 274 -37.65 -49.16 50.81
CA ASP A 274 -39.02 -49.18 51.32
C ASP A 274 -40.06 -48.53 50.39
N ILE A 275 -39.65 -47.63 49.50
CA ILE A 275 -40.59 -46.92 48.61
C ILE A 275 -41.19 -47.88 47.59
N ARG A 276 -40.38 -48.76 46.96
CA ARG A 276 -40.91 -49.79 46.06
C ARG A 276 -41.85 -50.74 46.80
N ARG A 277 -41.48 -51.20 47.99
CA ARG A 277 -42.34 -52.08 48.82
C ARG A 277 -43.66 -51.40 49.16
N THR A 278 -43.61 -50.13 49.56
CA THR A 278 -44.80 -49.34 49.91
C THR A 278 -45.69 -49.13 48.70
N LEU A 279 -45.12 -48.79 47.54
CA LEU A 279 -45.83 -48.62 46.29
C LEU A 279 -46.49 -49.93 45.83
N ALA A 280 -45.75 -51.03 45.82
CA ALA A 280 -46.26 -52.36 45.47
C ALA A 280 -47.36 -52.83 46.44
N SER A 281 -47.20 -52.54 47.74
CA SER A 281 -48.21 -52.83 48.76
C SER A 281 -49.51 -52.03 48.52
N ARG A 282 -49.40 -50.73 48.22
CA ARG A 282 -50.57 -49.89 47.89
C ARG A 282 -51.28 -50.37 46.62
N ILE A 283 -50.54 -50.76 45.59
CA ILE A 283 -51.13 -51.32 44.36
C ILE A 283 -51.83 -52.65 44.64
N ARG A 284 -51.22 -53.55 45.43
CA ARG A 284 -51.86 -54.80 45.87
C ARG A 284 -53.14 -54.54 46.66
N HIS A 285 -53.09 -53.63 47.62
CA HIS A 285 -54.27 -53.27 48.42
C HIS A 285 -55.41 -52.70 47.56
N ALA A 286 -55.09 -51.88 46.54
CA ALA A 286 -56.09 -51.38 45.60
C ALA A 286 -56.69 -52.51 44.75
N ASN A 287 -55.89 -53.49 44.29
CA ASN A 287 -56.41 -54.69 43.61
C ASN A 287 -57.32 -55.51 44.54
N ASP A 288 -56.94 -55.71 45.80
CA ASP A 288 -57.72 -56.46 46.79
C ASP A 288 -59.06 -55.78 47.08
N LEU A 289 -59.07 -54.44 47.18
CA LEU A 289 -60.27 -53.63 47.34
C LEU A 289 -61.22 -53.80 46.15
N VAL A 290 -60.71 -53.71 44.91
CA VAL A 290 -61.50 -53.96 43.69
C VAL A 290 -62.03 -55.39 43.67
N GLY A 291 -61.22 -56.37 44.07
CA GLY A 291 -61.65 -57.76 44.22
C GLY A 291 -62.77 -57.91 45.25
N SER A 292 -62.69 -57.21 46.39
CA SER A 292 -63.74 -57.22 47.41
C SER A 292 -65.02 -56.57 46.93
N ILE A 293 -64.93 -55.43 46.23
CA ILE A 293 -66.08 -54.77 45.61
C ILE A 293 -66.73 -55.70 44.58
N ASN A 294 -65.95 -56.35 43.73
CA ASN A 294 -66.47 -57.31 42.75
C ASN A 294 -67.16 -58.51 43.41
N ARG A 295 -66.61 -59.06 44.51
CA ARG A 295 -67.29 -60.12 45.27
C ARG A 295 -68.64 -59.67 45.84
N GLN A 296 -68.75 -58.41 46.27
CA GLN A 296 -70.02 -57.83 46.73
C GLN A 296 -70.99 -57.60 45.57
N LEU A 297 -70.50 -57.07 44.43
CA LEU A 297 -71.29 -56.88 43.22
C LEU A 297 -71.84 -58.20 42.67
N ASP A 298 -71.07 -59.29 42.76
CA ASP A 298 -71.51 -60.64 42.36
C ASP A 298 -72.64 -61.19 43.25
N GLN A 299 -72.75 -60.73 44.51
CA GLN A 299 -73.82 -61.14 45.44
C GLN A 299 -75.11 -60.33 45.23
N VAL A 300 -75.01 -59.11 44.73
CA VAL A 300 -76.16 -58.23 44.45
C VAL A 300 -76.76 -58.60 43.09
N ARG A 301 -77.54 -59.69 43.06
CA ARG A 301 -78.39 -60.01 41.91
C ARG A 301 -79.59 -59.08 41.89
N THR A 302 -79.62 -58.12 40.96
CA THR A 302 -80.79 -57.27 40.75
C THR A 302 -81.96 -58.14 40.25
N LYS A 303 -82.99 -58.30 41.09
CA LYS A 303 -84.18 -59.14 40.84
C LYS A 303 -85.05 -58.70 39.64
N ALA A 304 -84.71 -57.64 38.91
CA ALA A 304 -85.54 -57.08 37.84
C ALA A 304 -84.86 -56.96 36.46
N ALA A 305 -83.56 -57.22 36.34
CA ALA A 305 -82.85 -57.37 35.07
C ALA A 305 -81.51 -58.03 35.38
N GLY A 306 -81.15 -59.10 34.69
CA GLY A 306 -79.93 -59.89 34.93
C GLY A 306 -78.65 -59.18 34.52
N VAL A 307 -78.42 -57.97 35.05
CA VAL A 307 -77.23 -57.15 34.80
C VAL A 307 -76.17 -57.52 35.83
N GLN A 308 -75.02 -58.01 35.35
CA GLN A 308 -73.83 -58.22 36.17
C GLN A 308 -72.88 -57.05 35.95
N ALA A 309 -72.50 -56.37 37.03
CA ALA A 309 -71.55 -55.28 37.01
C ALA A 309 -70.19 -55.77 37.55
N ARG A 310 -69.11 -55.49 36.81
CA ARG A 310 -67.74 -55.77 37.22
C ARG A 310 -66.90 -54.50 37.14
N LEU A 311 -66.27 -54.14 38.24
CA LEU A 311 -65.30 -53.07 38.30
C LEU A 311 -63.91 -53.61 37.92
N THR A 312 -63.25 -52.96 36.97
CA THR A 312 -61.86 -53.28 36.59
C THR A 312 -60.96 -52.09 36.88
N TRP A 313 -59.75 -52.36 37.35
CA TRP A 313 -58.73 -51.34 37.62
C TRP A 313 -57.47 -51.69 36.84
N ASN A 314 -57.33 -51.04 35.69
CA ASN A 314 -56.25 -51.30 34.73
C ASN A 314 -55.38 -50.06 34.57
N VAL A 315 -54.17 -50.24 34.05
CA VAL A 315 -53.34 -49.11 33.61
C VAL A 315 -54.09 -48.36 32.51
N ASP A 316 -54.14 -47.04 32.59
CA ASP A 316 -54.83 -46.21 31.60
C ASP A 316 -54.21 -46.41 30.20
N ASP A 317 -55.04 -46.61 29.18
CA ASP A 317 -54.60 -46.87 27.80
C ASP A 317 -53.82 -45.69 27.19
N GLN A 318 -53.98 -44.48 27.74
CA GLN A 318 -53.21 -43.29 27.36
C GLN A 318 -51.78 -43.29 27.95
N GLN A 319 -51.45 -44.22 28.85
CA GLN A 319 -50.10 -44.31 29.41
C GLN A 319 -49.16 -45.07 28.46
N PRO A 320 -47.87 -44.70 28.40
CA PRO A 320 -46.87 -45.42 27.62
C PRO A 320 -46.74 -46.90 28.05
N ASP A 321 -46.36 -47.78 27.13
CA ASP A 321 -46.11 -49.22 27.42
C ASP A 321 -45.04 -49.45 28.49
N ALA A 322 -44.12 -48.50 28.64
CA ALA A 322 -43.14 -48.48 29.73
C ALA A 322 -43.81 -48.50 31.12
N VAL A 323 -44.96 -47.84 31.30
CA VAL A 323 -45.71 -47.83 32.58
C VAL A 323 -46.31 -49.20 32.88
N ARG A 324 -46.87 -49.89 31.87
CA ARG A 324 -47.40 -51.25 32.02
C ARG A 324 -46.30 -52.24 32.39
N SER A 325 -45.17 -52.17 31.69
CA SER A 325 -44.01 -53.03 31.91
C SER A 325 -43.39 -52.78 33.29
N ALA A 326 -43.19 -51.52 33.66
CA ALA A 326 -42.68 -51.14 34.98
C ALA A 326 -43.61 -51.56 36.12
N ARG A 327 -44.94 -51.44 35.96
CA ARG A 327 -45.92 -51.94 36.94
C ARG A 327 -45.79 -53.45 37.16
N ALA A 328 -45.65 -54.22 36.09
CA ALA A 328 -45.49 -55.67 36.19
C ALA A 328 -44.21 -56.04 36.96
N LEU A 329 -43.11 -55.31 36.71
CA LEU A 329 -41.85 -55.49 37.43
C LEU A 329 -41.92 -55.01 38.89
N LEU A 330 -42.65 -53.93 39.19
CA LEU A 330 -42.87 -53.43 40.56
C LEU A 330 -43.64 -54.41 41.46
N LEU A 331 -44.49 -55.26 40.87
CA LEU A 331 -45.30 -56.24 41.60
C LEU A 331 -44.60 -57.57 41.83
N ARG A 332 -43.46 -57.82 41.17
CA ARG A 332 -42.61 -59.00 41.39
C ARG A 332 -41.75 -58.83 42.64
N ASP A 333 -41.29 -59.95 43.19
CA ASP A 333 -40.34 -59.89 44.31
C ASP A 333 -39.02 -59.26 43.82
N PRO A 334 -38.49 -58.27 44.55
CA PRO A 334 -37.13 -57.77 44.37
C PRO A 334 -36.05 -58.80 44.10
N SER A 335 -36.09 -59.97 44.76
CA SER A 335 -35.06 -60.99 44.62
C SER A 335 -35.10 -61.71 43.28
N ASP A 336 -36.24 -61.63 42.58
CA ASP A 336 -36.54 -62.41 41.38
C ASP A 336 -36.36 -61.59 40.09
N LEU A 337 -35.86 -60.36 40.21
CA LEU A 337 -35.59 -59.46 39.10
C LEU A 337 -34.15 -59.64 38.61
N THR A 338 -33.98 -59.72 37.29
CA THR A 338 -32.66 -59.68 36.66
C THR A 338 -32.06 -58.27 36.69
N ASP A 339 -30.75 -58.14 36.49
CA ASP A 339 -30.08 -56.84 36.42
C ASP A 339 -30.66 -55.96 35.30
N ALA A 340 -31.03 -56.56 34.16
CA ALA A 340 -31.66 -55.86 33.05
C ALA A 340 -33.08 -55.34 33.39
N GLU A 341 -33.88 -56.13 34.10
CA GLU A 341 -35.20 -55.72 34.58
C GLU A 341 -35.11 -54.63 35.65
N THR A 342 -34.09 -54.71 36.50
CA THR A 342 -33.78 -53.69 37.52
C THR A 342 -33.38 -52.37 36.85
N ALA A 343 -32.51 -52.42 35.84
CA ALA A 343 -32.11 -51.25 35.06
C ALA A 343 -33.30 -50.63 34.28
N ALA A 344 -34.18 -51.46 33.73
CA ALA A 344 -35.41 -50.98 33.06
C ALA A 344 -36.35 -50.25 34.03
N LEU A 345 -36.48 -50.75 35.27
CA LEU A 345 -37.28 -50.11 36.31
C LEU A 345 -36.65 -48.78 36.77
N GLN A 346 -35.33 -48.72 36.91
CA GLN A 346 -34.59 -47.49 37.23
C GLN A 346 -34.76 -46.44 36.12
N ALA A 347 -34.59 -46.83 34.87
CA ALA A 347 -34.79 -45.95 33.72
C ALA A 347 -36.22 -45.39 33.64
N PHE A 348 -37.22 -46.22 33.96
CA PHE A 348 -38.62 -45.78 34.02
C PHE A 348 -38.86 -44.70 35.07
N VAL A 349 -38.35 -44.91 36.30
CA VAL A 349 -38.54 -43.93 37.38
C VAL A 349 -37.79 -42.64 37.08
N ARG A 350 -36.58 -42.73 36.50
CA ARG A 350 -35.83 -41.54 36.03
C ARG A 350 -36.62 -40.75 35.00
N ALA A 351 -37.15 -41.40 33.96
CA ALA A 351 -37.96 -40.74 32.94
C ALA A 351 -39.18 -40.02 33.55
N ARG A 352 -39.78 -40.59 34.60
CA ARG A 352 -40.90 -39.98 35.30
C ARG A 352 -40.49 -38.81 36.20
N VAL A 353 -39.34 -38.88 36.86
CA VAL A 353 -38.80 -37.76 37.63
C VAL A 353 -38.44 -36.58 36.72
N GLU A 354 -37.86 -36.85 35.55
CA GLU A 354 -37.58 -35.82 34.55
C GLU A 354 -38.87 -35.19 34.00
N GLN A 355 -39.91 -35.99 33.77
CA GLN A 355 -41.23 -35.46 33.40
C GLN A 355 -41.82 -34.58 34.53
N ALA A 356 -41.72 -35.00 35.79
CA ALA A 356 -42.14 -34.19 36.92
C ALA A 356 -41.29 -32.93 37.13
N ARG A 357 -39.99 -32.97 36.77
CA ARG A 357 -39.11 -31.78 36.73
C ARG A 357 -39.58 -30.76 35.69
N ALA A 358 -40.15 -31.21 34.56
CA ALA A 358 -40.71 -30.34 33.54
C ALA A 358 -42.08 -29.74 33.94
N ASP A 359 -42.90 -30.51 34.66
CA ASP A 359 -44.27 -30.11 35.05
C ASP A 359 -44.32 -29.27 36.35
N LEU A 360 -43.30 -29.34 37.21
CA LEU A 360 -43.22 -28.61 38.49
C LEU A 360 -42.27 -27.41 38.41
N GLU A 361 -42.52 -26.37 39.21
CA GLU A 361 -41.61 -25.23 39.33
C GLU A 361 -40.19 -25.67 39.76
N ALA A 362 -39.17 -24.97 39.25
CA ALA A 362 -37.75 -25.30 39.44
C ALA A 362 -37.31 -25.44 40.90
N ASN A 363 -38.08 -24.91 41.86
CA ASN A 363 -37.80 -24.93 43.30
C ASN A 363 -38.69 -25.87 44.13
N ALA A 364 -39.55 -26.70 43.52
CA ALA A 364 -40.39 -27.62 44.27
C ALA A 364 -39.55 -28.59 45.15
N PRO A 365 -39.91 -28.79 46.44
CA PRO A 365 -39.20 -29.73 47.31
C PRO A 365 -39.14 -31.14 46.71
N TRP A 366 -38.00 -31.81 46.85
CA TRP A 366 -37.76 -33.16 46.34
C TRP A 366 -38.86 -34.17 46.70
N GLU A 367 -39.35 -34.11 47.94
CA GLU A 367 -40.42 -34.99 48.42
C GLU A 367 -41.76 -34.76 47.71
N ALA A 368 -42.05 -33.51 47.32
CA ALA A 368 -43.23 -33.20 46.53
C ALA A 368 -43.10 -33.73 45.09
N ARG A 369 -41.90 -33.61 44.50
CA ARG A 369 -41.60 -34.18 43.18
C ARG A 369 -41.74 -35.70 43.19
N LEU A 370 -41.17 -36.37 44.19
CA LEU A 370 -41.22 -37.83 44.29
C LEU A 370 -42.65 -38.34 44.54
N ARG A 371 -43.45 -37.61 45.33
CA ARG A 371 -44.87 -37.94 45.58
C ARG A 371 -45.71 -37.85 44.32
N GLU A 372 -45.53 -36.80 43.52
CA GLU A 372 -46.25 -36.60 42.26
C GLU A 372 -45.84 -37.66 41.23
N THR A 373 -44.53 -37.92 41.14
CA THR A 373 -43.95 -38.90 40.21
C THR A 373 -44.43 -40.33 40.47
N LEU A 374 -44.60 -40.69 41.74
CA LEU A 374 -44.96 -42.05 42.18
C LEU A 374 -46.46 -42.21 42.52
N ASP A 375 -47.32 -41.27 42.13
CA ASP A 375 -48.76 -41.40 42.35
C ASP A 375 -49.37 -42.45 41.42
N TYR A 376 -49.42 -43.69 41.92
CA TYR A 376 -49.98 -44.83 41.21
C TYR A 376 -51.44 -44.61 40.77
N ARG A 377 -52.18 -43.69 41.39
CA ARG A 377 -53.58 -43.41 41.00
C ARG A 377 -53.67 -42.76 39.62
N ARG A 378 -52.67 -41.95 39.23
CA ARG A 378 -52.62 -41.31 37.90
C ARG A 378 -52.29 -42.30 36.78
N TRP A 379 -51.75 -43.47 37.12
CA TRP A 379 -51.38 -44.49 36.14
C TRP A 379 -52.55 -45.42 35.78
N HIS A 380 -53.60 -45.44 36.61
CA HIS A 380 -54.67 -46.42 36.50
C HIS A 380 -56.02 -45.75 36.34
N ARG A 381 -56.93 -46.44 35.64
CA ARG A 381 -58.31 -46.01 35.44
C ARG A 381 -59.26 -47.09 35.92
N PHE A 382 -60.30 -46.68 36.64
CA PHE A 382 -61.43 -47.55 36.95
C PHE A 382 -62.37 -47.61 35.74
N THR A 383 -62.67 -48.82 35.27
CA THR A 383 -63.64 -49.05 34.19
C THR A 383 -64.70 -50.01 34.68
N LEU A 384 -65.97 -49.61 34.55
CA LEU A 384 -67.11 -50.45 34.89
C LEU A 384 -67.56 -51.22 33.65
N GLN A 385 -67.54 -52.54 33.72
CA GLN A 385 -68.07 -53.44 32.71
C GLN A 385 -69.47 -53.90 33.15
N LEU A 386 -70.45 -53.73 32.27
CA LEU A 386 -71.83 -54.19 32.49
C LEU A 386 -72.11 -55.32 31.48
N ALA A 387 -72.46 -56.50 31.97
CA ALA A 387 -72.91 -57.61 31.14
C ALA A 387 -74.41 -57.82 31.35
N HIS A 388 -75.20 -57.69 30.29
CA HIS A 388 -76.62 -58.03 30.28
C HIS A 388 -76.77 -59.44 29.72
N ARG A 389 -77.49 -60.33 30.42
CA ARG A 389 -77.63 -61.73 29.98
C ARG A 389 -78.67 -61.97 28.88
N ASP A 390 -79.05 -60.95 28.11
CA ASP A 390 -80.02 -61.08 27.01
C ASP A 390 -79.45 -60.49 25.71
N TRP A 391 -78.65 -61.28 25.01
CA TRP A 391 -78.62 -61.32 23.55
C TRP A 391 -78.08 -62.68 23.11
N ASP A 392 -78.95 -63.69 23.12
CA ASP A 392 -78.93 -64.73 22.09
C ASP A 392 -79.56 -64.11 20.85
N GLY A 393 -78.72 -63.99 19.82
CA GLY A 393 -79.04 -63.69 18.44
C GLY A 393 -77.92 -64.27 17.61
#